data_AF-A0A7Y6F511-F1
#
_entry.id   AF-A0A7Y6F511-F1
#
_cell.length_a   1.000
_cell.length_b   1.000
_cell.length_c   1.000
_cell.angle_alpha   90.00
_cell.angle_beta   90.00
_cell.angle_gamma   90.00
#
_symmetry.space_group_name_H-M   'P 1'
#
loop_
_entity.id
_entity.type
_entity.pdbx_description
1 polymer ?
#
loop_
_entity_poly.entity_id
_entity_poly.type
_entity_poly.pdbx_seq_one_letter_code
_entity_poly.pdbx_strand_id
1 'polypeptide(L)'
;MRPNGPAIRAIRKAQNLSLRGLQQQTGLNRGYLSRMERGLIRQPADDQVRKVADVLAVPLAAITHEENLSDQNGHSPPTRPRAAEDPS
;
A
#
# COMPACT_ATOMS: atom_id res chain seq x y z
N MET A 1 -3.25 2.89 -5.90
CA MET A 1 -2.35 1.74 -5.61
C MET A 1 -1.96 1.67 -4.13
N ARG A 2 -1.63 0.47 -3.60
CA ARG A 2 -1.11 0.29 -2.22
C ARG A 2 0.42 0.16 -2.18
N PRO A 3 1.15 1.05 -1.49
CA PRO A 3 2.61 0.97 -1.39
C PRO A 3 3.05 -0.13 -0.42
N ASN A 4 4.11 -0.85 -0.78
CA ASN A 4 4.81 -1.80 0.07
C ASN A 4 5.92 -1.06 0.84
N GLY A 5 5.56 -0.56 2.02
CA GLY A 5 6.46 0.22 2.88
C GLY A 5 7.80 -0.46 3.19
N PRO A 6 7.81 -1.74 3.62
CA PRO A 6 9.04 -2.51 3.82
C PRO A 6 9.94 -2.58 2.59
N ALA A 7 9.38 -2.80 1.39
CA ALA A 7 10.14 -2.83 0.14
C ALA A 7 10.79 -1.47 -0.17
N ILE A 8 10.02 -0.37 -0.06
CA ILE A 8 10.54 1.00 -0.24
C ILE A 8 11.73 1.25 0.69
N ARG A 9 11.61 0.88 1.97
CA ARG A 9 12.66 1.07 2.97
C ARG A 9 13.90 0.25 2.65
N ALA A 10 13.73 -1.01 2.24
CA ALA A 10 14.83 -1.91 1.92
C ALA A 10 15.64 -1.37 0.73
N ILE A 11 14.96 -1.00 -0.36
CA ILE A 11 15.60 -0.45 -1.57
C ILE A 11 16.33 0.85 -1.25
N ARG A 12 15.67 1.78 -0.53
CA ARG A 12 16.29 3.05 -0.13
C ARG A 12 17.57 2.82 0.68
N LYS A 13 17.54 1.89 1.63
CA LYS A 13 18.71 1.56 2.46
C LYS A 13 19.81 0.88 1.66
N ALA A 14 19.48 -0.01 0.72
CA ALA A 14 20.45 -0.65 -0.16
C ALA A 14 21.21 0.38 -1.03
N GLN A 15 20.55 1.50 -1.37
CA GLN A 15 21.16 2.63 -2.07
C GLN A 15 21.87 3.64 -1.14
N ASN A 16 22.01 3.35 0.16
CA ASN A 16 22.53 4.27 1.17
C ASN A 16 21.82 5.63 1.24
N LEU A 17 20.58 5.71 0.73
CA LEU A 17 19.81 6.94 0.68
C LEU A 17 19.12 7.18 2.03
N SER A 18 19.25 8.36 2.62
CA SER A 18 18.54 8.69 3.87
C SER A 18 17.09 9.13 3.58
N LEU A 19 16.21 9.12 4.59
CA LEU A 19 14.87 9.71 4.45
C LEU A 19 14.92 11.22 4.11
N ARG A 20 15.97 11.93 4.56
CA ARG A 20 16.20 13.32 4.17
C ARG A 20 16.60 13.42 2.70
N GLY A 21 17.50 12.55 2.23
CA GLY A 21 17.90 12.49 0.82
C GLY A 21 16.72 12.18 -0.10
N LEU A 22 15.90 11.19 0.26
CA LEU A 22 14.68 10.86 -0.47
C LEU A 22 13.70 12.04 -0.50
N GLN A 23 13.54 12.78 0.62
CA GLN A 23 12.76 14.02 0.63
C GLN A 23 13.29 15.04 -0.38
N GLN A 24 14.60 15.28 -0.42
CA GLN A 24 15.18 16.29 -1.33
C GLN A 24 14.95 15.94 -2.80
N GLN A 25 15.02 14.65 -3.14
CA GLN A 25 14.86 14.18 -4.52
C GLN A 25 13.38 14.09 -4.95
N THR A 26 12.48 13.72 -4.04
CA THR A 26 11.03 13.58 -4.35
C THR A 26 10.22 14.85 -4.12
N GLY A 27 10.73 15.79 -3.31
CA GLY A 27 9.96 16.91 -2.76
C GLY A 27 8.94 16.51 -1.68
N LEU A 28 8.85 15.22 -1.33
CA LEU A 28 7.92 14.72 -0.33
C LEU A 28 8.43 14.93 1.09
N ASN A 29 7.56 15.34 2.00
CA ASN A 29 7.93 15.55 3.39
C ASN A 29 8.47 14.26 4.05
N ARG A 30 9.57 14.36 4.81
CA ARG A 30 10.20 13.24 5.53
C ARG A 30 9.21 12.44 6.39
N GLY A 31 8.28 13.11 7.07
CA GLY A 31 7.25 12.47 7.90
C GLY A 31 6.24 11.67 7.07
N TYR A 32 5.92 12.14 5.86
CA TYR A 32 5.11 11.41 4.91
C TYR A 32 5.84 10.15 4.41
N LEU A 33 7.09 10.28 3.97
CA LEU A 33 7.94 9.15 3.55
C LEU A 33 8.12 8.12 4.67
N SER A 34 8.34 8.57 5.91
CA SER A 34 8.43 7.70 7.08
C SER A 34 7.13 6.92 7.36
N ARG A 35 5.96 7.53 7.16
CA ARG A 35 4.67 6.84 7.30
C ARG A 35 4.45 5.85 6.15
N MET A 36 4.82 6.22 4.93
CA MET A 36 4.77 5.34 3.76
C MET A 36 5.61 4.08 3.96
N GLU A 37 6.87 4.21 4.39
CA GLU A 37 7.76 3.07 4.69
C GLU A 37 7.23 2.15 5.78
N ARG A 38 6.41 2.68 6.70
CA ARG A 38 5.80 1.91 7.78
C ARG A 38 4.43 1.33 7.41
N GLY A 39 3.96 1.52 6.19
CA GLY A 39 2.63 1.07 5.76
C GLY A 39 1.48 1.82 6.43
N LEU A 40 1.74 3.01 7.01
CA LEU A 40 0.73 3.82 7.71
C LEU A 40 -0.10 4.68 6.74
N ILE A 41 0.15 4.58 5.43
CA ILE A 41 -0.58 5.30 4.38
C ILE A 41 -1.27 4.25 3.52
N ARG A 42 -2.59 4.11 3.71
CA ARG A 42 -3.40 3.12 2.98
C ARG A 42 -3.72 3.55 1.56
N GLN A 43 -3.90 4.85 1.35
CA GLN A 43 -4.29 5.44 0.07
C GLN A 43 -3.44 6.69 -0.22
N PRO A 44 -2.17 6.53 -0.64
CA PRO A 44 -1.41 7.66 -1.17
C PRO A 44 -1.97 8.09 -2.53
N ALA A 45 -1.71 9.32 -2.94
CA ALA A 45 -1.90 9.70 -4.33
C ALA A 45 -0.90 8.94 -5.21
N ASP A 46 -1.37 8.45 -6.37
CA ASP A 46 -0.59 7.58 -7.24
C ASP A 46 0.71 8.25 -7.73
N ASP A 47 0.67 9.55 -7.99
CA ASP A 47 1.84 10.36 -8.37
C ASP A 47 2.94 10.35 -7.31
N GLN A 48 2.59 10.27 -6.02
CA GLN A 48 3.57 10.26 -4.94
C GLN A 48 4.31 8.93 -4.86
N VAL A 49 3.61 7.82 -5.13
CA VAL A 49 4.23 6.50 -5.20
C VAL A 49 5.13 6.41 -6.43
N ARG A 50 4.67 6.97 -7.58
CA ARG A 50 5.47 7.04 -8.81
C ARG A 50 6.76 7.83 -8.61
N LYS A 51 6.71 9.01 -7.99
CA LYS A 51 7.91 9.80 -7.66
C LYS A 51 8.92 9.02 -6.83
N VAL A 52 8.45 8.22 -5.87
CA VAL A 52 9.33 7.37 -5.05
C VAL A 52 9.95 6.27 -5.89
N ALA A 53 9.19 5.59 -6.76
CA ALA A 53 9.72 4.60 -7.69
C ALA A 53 10.77 5.18 -8.63
N ASP A 54 10.49 6.36 -9.21
CA ASP A 54 11.37 7.06 -10.15
C ASP A 54 12.71 7.41 -9.49
N VAL A 55 12.66 7.99 -8.28
CA VAL A 55 13.87 8.35 -7.53
C VAL A 55 14.68 7.12 -7.09
N LEU A 56 13.99 6.04 -6.73
CA LEU A 56 14.65 4.77 -6.39
C LEU A 56 15.08 3.99 -7.65
N ALA A 57 14.76 4.47 -8.85
CA ALA A 57 15.06 3.82 -10.13
C ALA A 57 14.58 2.36 -10.20
N VAL A 58 13.37 2.09 -9.71
CA VAL A 58 12.77 0.75 -9.70
C VAL A 58 11.39 0.77 -10.37
N PRO A 59 10.94 -0.36 -10.95
CA PRO A 59 9.56 -0.49 -11.42
C PRO A 59 8.57 -0.27 -10.27
N LEU A 60 7.41 0.32 -10.58
CA LEU A 60 6.35 0.58 -9.60
C LEU A 60 5.94 -0.69 -8.84
N ALA A 61 5.85 -1.81 -9.55
CA ALA A 61 5.54 -3.13 -9.00
C ALA A 61 6.51 -3.60 -7.91
N ALA A 62 7.77 -3.13 -7.92
CA ALA A 62 8.76 -3.49 -6.89
C ALA A 62 8.45 -2.85 -5.53
N ILE A 63 7.64 -1.78 -5.51
CA ILE A 63 7.31 -1.01 -4.31
C ILE A 63 5.82 -0.92 -4.01
N THR A 64 5.00 -1.69 -4.72
CA THR A 64 3.54 -1.77 -4.48
C THR A 64 3.13 -3.21 -4.21
N HIS A 65 2.07 -3.39 -3.45
CA HIS A 65 1.40 -4.68 -3.41
C HIS A 65 0.61 -4.86 -4.70
N GLU A 66 0.65 -6.06 -5.29
CA GLU A 66 -0.34 -6.44 -6.29
C GLU A 66 -1.71 -6.33 -5.62
N GLU A 67 -2.56 -5.45 -6.14
CA GLU A 67 -3.96 -5.39 -5.75
C GLU A 67 -4.61 -6.67 -6.26
N ASN A 68 -4.57 -7.72 -5.44
CA ASN A 68 -5.34 -8.91 -5.67
C ASN A 68 -6.80 -8.47 -5.57
N LEU A 69 -7.51 -8.44 -6.72
CA LEU A 69 -8.93 -8.07 -6.84
C LEU A 69 -9.87 -8.98 -6.01
N SER A 70 -9.33 -9.90 -5.21
CA SER A 70 -10.07 -10.78 -4.29
C SER A 70 -10.70 -10.07 -3.09
N ASP A 71 -10.30 -8.84 -2.75
CA ASP A 71 -10.92 -8.08 -1.64
C ASP A 71 -12.33 -7.54 -1.97
N GLN A 72 -12.84 -7.73 -3.19
CA GLN A 72 -14.18 -7.29 -3.61
C GLN A 72 -15.26 -8.37 -3.46
N ASN A 73 -14.94 -9.59 -3.01
CA ASN A 73 -15.92 -10.69 -2.87
C ASN A 73 -15.83 -11.35 -1.49
N GLY A 74 -16.23 -10.59 -0.46
CA GLY A 74 -16.34 -11.05 0.93
C GLY A 74 -17.77 -11.00 1.46
N HIS A 75 -18.63 -11.86 0.90
CA HIS A 75 -19.60 -12.67 1.65
C HIS A 75 -20.49 -11.95 2.69
N SER A 76 -21.75 -11.70 2.29
CA SER A 76 -22.87 -11.62 3.23
C SER A 76 -22.81 -12.78 4.25
N PRO A 77 -23.19 -12.56 5.52
CA PRO A 77 -23.29 -13.66 6.47
C PRO A 77 -24.29 -14.70 5.92
N PRO A 78 -24.12 -16.00 6.23
CA PRO A 78 -25.11 -16.99 5.83
C PRO A 78 -26.47 -16.56 6.39
N THR A 79 -27.40 -16.23 5.50
CA THR A 79 -28.81 -16.14 5.83
C THR A 79 -29.20 -17.49 6.40
N ARG A 80 -29.36 -17.55 7.72
CA ARG A 80 -30.02 -18.67 8.41
C ARG A 80 -31.28 -18.99 7.59
N PRO A 81 -31.50 -20.23 7.13
CA PRO A 81 -32.78 -20.56 6.54
C PRO A 81 -33.84 -20.25 7.59
N ARG A 82 -34.77 -19.36 7.20
CA ARG A 82 -35.99 -19.03 7.92
C ARG A 82 -36.64 -20.36 8.29
N ALA A 83 -36.75 -20.64 9.59
CA ALA A 83 -37.61 -21.71 10.07
C ALA A 83 -39.03 -21.39 9.56
N ALA A 84 -39.41 -22.05 8.47
CA ALA A 84 -40.79 -22.19 8.10
C ALA A 84 -41.39 -23.15 9.13
N GLU A 85 -42.22 -22.58 9.99
CA GLU A 85 -43.54 -23.11 10.36
C GLU A 85 -43.81 -24.53 9.85
N ASP A 86 -43.83 -25.50 10.77
CA ASP A 86 -44.71 -26.66 10.63
C ASP A 86 -45.90 -26.43 11.59
N PRO A 87 -47.09 -26.09 11.06
CA PRO A 87 -48.33 -26.21 11.81
C PRO A 87 -48.90 -27.62 11.63
N SER A 88 -48.91 -28.43 12.68
CA SER A 88 -49.90 -29.49 12.95
C SER A 88 -49.82 -29.95 14.40
#